data_AF-W3VMZ4-F1
#
_entry.id   AF-W3VMZ4-F1
#
_cell.length_a   1.000
_cell.length_b   1.000
_cell.length_c   1.000
_cell.angle_alpha   90.00
_cell.angle_beta   90.00
_cell.angle_gamma   90.00
#
_symmetry.space_group_name_H-M   'P 1'
#
loop_
_entity.id
_entity.type
_entity.pdbx_description
1 polymer ?
#
loop_
_entity_poly.entity_id
_entity_poly.type
_entity_poly.pdbx_seq_one_letter_code
_entity_poly.pdbx_strand_id
1 'polypeptide(L)'
;MAEARKAVEDLIRLSSRVVRILGQNPGPYTLAGTNTYLISTPPVAHAKLESRPSILVDTGEGTEAYLPLLERALKGSVDGVPSKDAARSNQDAMEEDDDDEDELTAWISDIVLTHKHHDHVGGLPSILSLLSKLRAEATVTLPAPRIHKLPDPESDPELVKMLHGLPKGSFIPCSDSGDAASPLWPLQEGSVIQVAGASDRSSLRVLHTPGHTADHICLVLNEEKTLLTGDHVLGQGTTVFEDLTAYMSSLRKCSRALEELGPSLPTHEGTSTAAAENRLYPAHGPVVEEGRKMLKQYLDHRLEREAQVVELLKASPDGNAITTSSVTVGGTEYQLGAPWKIRQMVLKLYSNYPENLFPAAARGLYLHLRTLSSPDPEQGKASRVRCLQTTSFARRASAEAAADVGNCPPLPQTDHEWIEAMELEWALIAPQQATSNHQHL
;
A
#
# COMPACT_ATOMS: atom_id res chain seq x y z
N MET A 1 22.64 6.86 -6.79
CA MET A 1 22.15 7.75 -7.86
C MET A 1 20.65 7.66 -7.89
N ALA A 2 19.92 8.77 -8.01
CA ALA A 2 18.48 8.71 -8.22
C ALA A 2 18.23 8.05 -9.58
N GLU A 3 17.57 6.90 -9.59
CA GLU A 3 17.12 6.28 -10.82
C GLU A 3 16.17 7.26 -11.52
N ALA A 4 16.34 7.48 -12.82
CA ALA A 4 15.47 8.39 -13.56
C ALA A 4 14.01 7.95 -13.38
N ARG A 5 13.09 8.89 -13.10
CA ARG A 5 11.66 8.58 -12.99
C ARG A 5 11.22 7.95 -14.31
N LYS A 6 10.72 6.72 -14.27
CA LYS A 6 10.15 6.08 -15.45
C LYS A 6 8.90 6.85 -15.86
N ALA A 7 8.77 7.16 -17.15
CA ALA A 7 7.58 7.79 -17.68
C ALA A 7 6.38 6.88 -17.47
N VAL A 8 5.25 7.47 -17.10
CA VAL A 8 3.96 6.82 -16.89
C VAL A 8 2.97 7.63 -17.71
N GLU A 9 2.26 6.99 -18.63
CA GLU A 9 1.24 7.64 -19.45
C GLU A 9 0.04 8.08 -18.60
N ASP A 10 -0.52 9.24 -18.96
CA ASP A 10 -1.61 9.89 -18.21
C ASP A 10 -2.90 9.08 -18.19
N LEU A 11 -3.19 8.35 -19.26
CA LEU A 11 -4.39 7.55 -19.43
C LEU A 11 -4.06 6.35 -20.31
N ILE A 12 -4.13 5.13 -19.76
CA ILE A 12 -3.82 3.91 -20.52
C ILE A 12 -4.74 2.75 -20.15
N ARG A 13 -5.14 1.96 -21.15
CA ARG A 13 -5.78 0.65 -20.97
C ARG A 13 -4.72 -0.42 -20.71
N LEU A 14 -4.71 -0.98 -19.51
CA LEU A 14 -3.78 -2.04 -19.09
C LEU A 14 -4.29 -3.46 -19.42
N SER A 15 -5.61 -3.61 -19.53
CA SER A 15 -6.28 -4.86 -19.87
C SER A 15 -7.71 -4.60 -20.37
N SER A 16 -8.47 -5.67 -20.65
CA SER A 16 -9.90 -5.55 -20.95
C SER A 16 -10.73 -5.02 -19.77
N ARG A 17 -10.24 -5.13 -18.53
CA ARG A 17 -10.97 -4.72 -17.31
C ARG A 17 -10.41 -3.46 -16.65
N VAL A 18 -9.15 -3.12 -16.93
CA VAL A 18 -8.41 -2.12 -16.14
C VAL A 18 -7.93 -0.98 -17.04
N VAL A 19 -8.34 0.23 -16.67
CA VAL A 19 -7.79 1.49 -17.17
C VAL A 19 -7.08 2.18 -16.02
N ARG A 20 -5.84 2.64 -16.24
CA ARG A 20 -5.08 3.46 -15.30
C ARG A 20 -5.18 4.91 -15.70
N ILE A 21 -5.43 5.79 -14.73
CA ILE A 21 -5.54 7.23 -14.90
C ILE A 21 -4.55 7.86 -13.91
N LEU A 22 -3.66 8.72 -14.41
CA LEU A 22 -2.65 9.37 -13.58
C LEU A 22 -3.22 10.64 -12.94
N GLY A 23 -3.07 10.78 -11.63
CA GLY A 23 -3.60 11.85 -10.78
C GLY A 23 -3.07 13.25 -11.05
N GLN A 24 -2.11 13.40 -11.97
CA GLN A 24 -1.49 14.67 -12.36
C GLN A 24 -0.79 15.41 -11.22
N ASN A 25 -0.29 14.66 -10.24
CA ASN A 25 0.32 15.15 -9.01
C ASN A 25 1.75 14.62 -8.80
N PRO A 26 2.71 14.94 -9.69
CA PRO A 26 4.07 14.42 -9.58
C PRO A 26 4.80 15.00 -8.35
N GLY A 27 5.52 14.14 -7.64
CA GLY A 27 6.11 14.50 -6.35
C GLY A 27 7.21 13.54 -5.92
N PRO A 28 7.96 13.88 -4.85
CA PRO A 28 8.97 12.99 -4.30
C PRO A 28 8.38 11.68 -3.75
N TYR A 29 7.14 11.71 -3.27
CA TYR A 29 6.43 10.55 -2.74
C TYR A 29 5.49 9.90 -3.77
N THR A 30 4.90 10.71 -4.66
CA THR A 30 3.94 10.25 -5.69
C THR A 30 4.59 9.88 -7.03
N LEU A 31 5.91 10.07 -7.18
CA LEU A 31 6.67 9.83 -8.41
C LEU A 31 6.15 10.65 -9.61
N ALA A 32 5.52 10.01 -10.59
CA ALA A 32 4.88 10.66 -11.74
C ALA A 32 3.47 11.19 -11.38
N GLY A 33 2.88 10.68 -10.31
CA GLY A 33 1.51 10.94 -9.86
C GLY A 33 0.88 9.69 -9.25
N THR A 34 -0.29 9.85 -8.65
CA THR A 34 -1.09 8.73 -8.15
C THR A 34 -1.77 8.02 -9.33
N ASN A 35 -1.52 6.74 -9.50
CA ASN A 35 -2.26 5.87 -10.38
C ASN A 35 -3.61 5.55 -9.73
N THR A 36 -4.69 6.10 -10.27
CA THR A 36 -6.04 5.61 -9.98
C THR A 36 -6.41 4.55 -11.01
N TYR A 37 -7.28 3.62 -10.63
CA TYR A 37 -7.66 2.50 -11.50
C TYR A 37 -9.17 2.42 -11.66
N LEU A 38 -9.63 2.46 -12.91
CA LEU A 38 -11.01 2.16 -13.27
C LEU A 38 -11.11 0.67 -13.62
N ILE A 39 -11.82 -0.06 -12.78
CA ILE A 39 -12.04 -1.50 -12.88
C ILE A 39 -13.47 -1.75 -13.36
N SER A 40 -13.60 -2.22 -14.58
CA SER A 40 -14.89 -2.49 -15.24
C SER A 40 -14.99 -3.96 -15.61
N THR A 41 -16.18 -4.39 -16.04
CA THR A 41 -16.30 -5.62 -16.85
C THR A 41 -15.67 -5.42 -18.23
N PRO A 42 -15.32 -6.49 -18.97
CA PRO A 42 -14.83 -6.37 -20.32
C PRO A 42 -15.86 -5.64 -21.20
N PRO A 43 -15.42 -4.84 -22.20
CA PRO A 43 -16.33 -4.21 -23.13
C PRO A 43 -17.17 -5.26 -23.86
N VAL A 44 -18.46 -4.99 -24.01
CA VAL A 44 -19.38 -5.78 -24.82
C VAL A 44 -19.99 -4.82 -25.84
N ALA A 45 -19.94 -5.19 -27.12
CA ALA A 45 -20.47 -4.36 -28.20
C ALA A 45 -21.95 -4.04 -27.94
N HIS A 46 -22.35 -2.79 -28.16
CA HIS A 46 -23.71 -2.28 -27.95
C HIS A 46 -24.26 -2.49 -26.52
N ALA A 47 -23.39 -2.65 -25.51
CA ALA A 47 -23.83 -2.70 -24.12
C ALA A 47 -24.41 -1.36 -23.68
N LYS A 48 -25.58 -1.39 -23.05
CA LYS A 48 -26.22 -0.19 -22.50
C LYS A 48 -25.40 0.36 -21.33
N LEU A 49 -25.38 1.68 -21.17
CA LEU A 49 -24.64 2.36 -20.11
C LEU A 49 -25.01 1.84 -18.71
N GLU A 50 -26.30 1.61 -18.40
CA GLU A 50 -26.71 1.10 -17.09
C GLU A 50 -26.12 -0.29 -16.75
N SER A 51 -25.72 -1.05 -17.77
CA SER A 51 -25.10 -2.38 -17.63
C SER A 51 -23.57 -2.37 -17.52
N ARG A 52 -22.96 -1.18 -17.43
CA ARG A 52 -21.51 -0.95 -17.40
C ARG A 52 -21.01 -0.29 -16.09
N PRO A 53 -21.37 -0.80 -14.89
CA PRO A 53 -20.83 -0.28 -13.65
C PRO A 53 -19.33 -0.55 -13.55
N SER A 54 -18.62 0.38 -12.93
CA SER A 54 -17.17 0.33 -12.71
C SER A 54 -16.83 0.72 -11.27
N ILE A 55 -15.70 0.20 -10.80
CA ILE A 55 -15.10 0.54 -9.51
C ILE A 55 -13.93 1.47 -9.79
N LEU A 56 -13.89 2.63 -9.15
CA LEU A 56 -12.70 3.49 -9.14
C LEU A 56 -11.90 3.20 -7.88
N VAL A 57 -10.61 2.91 -8.04
CA VAL A 57 -9.66 2.72 -6.93
C VAL A 57 -8.79 3.95 -6.81
N ASP A 58 -8.82 4.57 -5.63
CA ASP A 58 -8.20 5.85 -5.27
C ASP A 58 -8.64 7.05 -6.12
N THR A 59 -8.32 8.27 -5.64
CA THR A 59 -8.88 9.52 -6.20
C THR A 59 -7.85 10.59 -6.55
N GLY A 60 -6.56 10.35 -6.32
CA GLY A 60 -5.55 11.40 -6.44
C GLY A 60 -5.68 12.45 -5.32
N GLU A 61 -4.91 13.54 -5.44
CA GLU A 61 -4.94 14.67 -4.48
C GLU A 61 -6.03 15.72 -4.79
N GLY A 62 -6.71 15.60 -5.93
CA GLY A 62 -7.72 16.58 -6.37
C GLY A 62 -7.22 17.65 -7.32
N THR A 63 -6.15 17.38 -8.08
CA THR A 63 -5.66 18.25 -9.15
C THR A 63 -6.71 18.41 -10.25
N GLU A 64 -7.00 19.64 -10.69
CA GLU A 64 -8.01 19.91 -11.73
C GLU A 64 -7.71 19.17 -13.05
N ALA A 65 -6.44 18.99 -13.39
CA ALA A 65 -5.98 18.30 -14.60
C ALA A 65 -6.36 16.81 -14.65
N TYR A 66 -6.71 16.19 -13.52
CA TYR A 66 -7.15 14.80 -13.46
C TYR A 66 -8.58 14.60 -14.02
N LEU A 67 -9.48 15.57 -13.81
CA LEU A 67 -10.90 15.42 -14.15
C LEU A 67 -11.16 15.16 -15.64
N PRO A 68 -10.52 15.86 -16.59
CA PRO A 68 -10.67 15.56 -18.01
C PRO A 68 -10.20 14.15 -18.39
N LEU A 69 -9.18 13.62 -17.71
CA LEU A 69 -8.69 12.26 -17.96
C LEU A 69 -9.70 11.21 -17.47
N LEU A 70 -10.29 11.43 -16.29
CA LEU A 70 -11.34 10.57 -15.76
C LEU A 70 -12.59 10.59 -16.66
N GLU A 71 -13.03 11.77 -17.11
CA GLU A 71 -14.15 11.90 -18.03
C GLU A 71 -13.90 11.17 -19.36
N ARG A 72 -12.71 11.37 -19.96
CA ARG A 72 -12.28 10.63 -21.17
C ARG A 72 -12.29 9.12 -20.97
N ALA A 73 -11.85 8.64 -19.80
CA ALA A 73 -11.86 7.22 -19.47
C ALA A 73 -13.30 6.65 -19.43
N LEU A 74 -14.25 7.39 -18.87
CA LEU A 74 -15.67 6.98 -18.80
C LEU A 74 -16.37 7.03 -20.16
N LYS A 75 -15.95 7.93 -21.06
CA LYS A 75 -16.36 7.97 -22.48
C LYS A 75 -15.65 6.92 -23.35
N GLY A 76 -14.73 6.12 -22.79
CA GLY A 76 -14.06 5.03 -23.51
C GLY A 76 -12.90 5.46 -24.42
N SER A 77 -12.61 6.77 -24.51
CA SER A 77 -11.53 7.37 -25.30
C SER A 77 -10.16 7.20 -24.62
N VAL A 78 -9.61 5.97 -24.67
CA VAL A 78 -8.41 5.54 -23.92
C VAL A 78 -7.37 4.91 -24.85
N ASP A 79 -6.13 5.37 -24.76
CA ASP A 79 -4.99 4.80 -25.47
C ASP A 79 -4.58 3.42 -24.89
N GLY A 80 -4.10 2.47 -25.71
CA GLY A 80 -3.58 1.17 -25.24
C GLY A 80 -4.21 -0.05 -25.91
N VAL A 81 -3.91 -1.26 -25.40
CA VAL A 81 -4.22 -2.54 -26.09
C VAL A 81 -5.73 -2.73 -26.29
N PRO A 82 -6.23 -2.74 -27.53
CA PRO A 82 -7.61 -3.10 -27.82
C PRO A 82 -7.81 -4.59 -27.61
N SER A 83 -8.92 -5.00 -26.99
CA SER A 83 -9.30 -6.42 -27.00
C SER A 83 -9.56 -6.86 -28.44
N LYS A 84 -8.89 -7.92 -28.92
CA LYS A 84 -9.21 -8.53 -30.22
C LYS A 84 -10.60 -9.16 -30.27
N ASP A 85 -11.31 -9.27 -29.15
CA ASP A 85 -12.74 -9.62 -29.15
C ASP A 85 -13.61 -8.50 -29.75
N ALA A 86 -13.13 -7.26 -29.77
CA ALA A 86 -13.78 -6.16 -30.50
C ALA A 86 -13.50 -6.21 -32.01
N ALA A 87 -12.47 -6.96 -32.45
CA ALA A 87 -12.03 -6.98 -33.85
C ALA A 87 -12.64 -8.12 -34.69
N ARG A 88 -13.57 -8.92 -34.13
CA ARG A 88 -14.21 -10.04 -34.84
C ARG A 88 -15.60 -9.73 -35.43
N SER A 89 -16.06 -8.48 -35.42
CA SER A 89 -17.32 -8.07 -36.08
C SER A 89 -17.17 -7.03 -37.20
N ASN A 90 -15.99 -6.46 -37.44
CA ASN A 90 -15.83 -5.39 -38.44
C ASN A 90 -15.63 -5.92 -39.86
N GLN A 91 -16.63 -6.62 -40.39
CA GLN A 91 -16.82 -6.71 -41.84
C GLN A 91 -18.17 -6.21 -42.33
N ASP A 92 -19.11 -5.85 -41.45
CA ASP A 92 -20.39 -5.26 -41.86
C ASP A 92 -20.86 -4.22 -40.81
N ALA A 93 -20.32 -3.00 -40.86
CA ALA A 93 -20.94 -1.85 -40.20
C ALA A 93 -20.67 -0.58 -41.02
N MET A 94 -21.77 -0.04 -41.53
CA MET A 94 -21.91 1.24 -42.21
C MET A 94 -21.50 2.39 -41.28
N GLU A 95 -21.07 3.50 -41.89
CA GLU A 95 -21.12 4.89 -41.40
C GLU A 95 -21.64 5.04 -39.95
N GLU A 96 -20.73 5.06 -38.97
CA GLU A 96 -21.05 5.55 -37.62
C GLU A 96 -20.99 7.09 -37.69
N ASP A 97 -22.10 7.75 -37.33
CA ASP A 97 -22.21 9.20 -37.26
C ASP A 97 -21.18 9.75 -36.25
N ASP A 98 -20.47 10.83 -36.60
CA ASP A 98 -19.50 11.55 -35.74
C ASP A 98 -20.12 12.10 -34.42
N ASP A 99 -21.43 11.88 -34.18
CA ASP A 99 -22.18 12.39 -33.03
C ASP A 99 -22.10 11.47 -31.77
N ASP A 100 -21.57 10.23 -31.88
CA ASP A 100 -21.53 9.26 -30.76
C ASP A 100 -20.25 9.32 -29.88
N GLU A 101 -19.22 10.11 -30.25
CA GLU A 101 -17.93 10.17 -29.52
C GLU A 101 -18.03 10.75 -28.10
N ASP A 102 -19.11 11.45 -27.77
CA ASP A 102 -19.28 12.18 -26.51
C ASP A 102 -20.12 11.45 -25.44
N GLU A 103 -20.67 10.27 -25.74
CA GLU A 103 -21.50 9.53 -24.78
C GLU A 103 -20.68 8.69 -23.78
N LEU A 104 -21.24 8.49 -22.58
CA LEU A 104 -20.63 7.64 -21.56
C LEU A 104 -20.73 6.16 -21.97
N THR A 105 -19.62 5.42 -21.83
CA THR A 105 -19.55 3.96 -22.08
C THR A 105 -19.48 3.13 -20.79
N ALA A 106 -19.28 3.81 -19.66
CA ALA A 106 -19.26 3.24 -18.33
C ALA A 106 -19.58 4.31 -17.27
N TRP A 107 -19.96 3.88 -16.07
CA TRP A 107 -20.22 4.76 -14.93
C TRP A 107 -19.65 4.17 -13.64
N ILE A 108 -19.37 5.02 -12.65
CA ILE A 108 -18.75 4.61 -11.39
C ILE A 108 -19.84 4.31 -10.36
N SER A 109 -19.95 3.03 -9.98
CA SER A 109 -20.87 2.57 -8.92
C SER A 109 -20.22 2.59 -7.55
N ASP A 110 -18.90 2.43 -7.50
CA ASP A 110 -18.14 2.23 -6.28
C ASP A 110 -16.80 2.96 -6.39
N ILE A 111 -16.42 3.66 -5.32
CA ILE A 111 -15.09 4.23 -5.12
C ILE A 111 -14.46 3.48 -3.95
N VAL A 112 -13.28 2.92 -4.12
CA VAL A 112 -12.54 2.19 -3.08
C VAL A 112 -11.25 2.95 -2.77
N LEU A 113 -11.07 3.33 -1.51
CA LEU A 113 -9.89 4.06 -1.02
C LEU A 113 -8.92 3.07 -0.38
N THR A 114 -7.67 3.06 -0.83
CA THR A 114 -6.64 2.14 -0.32
C THR A 114 -6.19 2.50 1.09
N HIS A 115 -6.08 3.80 1.40
CA HIS A 115 -5.69 4.29 2.73
C HIS A 115 -5.93 5.80 2.90
N LYS A 116 -5.60 6.32 4.09
CA LYS A 116 -5.86 7.70 4.53
C LYS A 116 -5.09 8.82 3.82
N HIS A 117 -3.99 8.55 3.11
CA HIS A 117 -3.14 9.63 2.60
C HIS A 117 -3.86 10.51 1.57
N HIS A 118 -3.51 11.81 1.59
CA HIS A 118 -4.25 12.85 0.86
C HIS A 118 -4.25 12.62 -0.64
N ASP A 119 -3.18 12.07 -1.20
CA ASP A 119 -3.07 11.76 -2.62
C ASP A 119 -3.87 10.51 -3.05
N HIS A 120 -4.58 9.87 -2.13
CA HIS A 120 -5.52 8.76 -2.42
C HIS A 120 -6.97 9.15 -2.14
N VAL A 121 -7.22 10.07 -1.19
CA VAL A 121 -8.57 10.49 -0.77
C VAL A 121 -8.94 11.92 -1.18
N GLY A 122 -7.96 12.75 -1.54
CA GLY A 122 -8.10 14.20 -1.71
C GLY A 122 -8.95 14.59 -2.90
N GLY A 123 -8.99 13.76 -3.95
CA GLY A 123 -9.78 14.00 -5.14
C GLY A 123 -11.29 13.78 -4.98
N LEU A 124 -11.74 13.14 -3.89
CA LEU A 124 -13.16 12.81 -3.66
C LEU A 124 -14.15 13.96 -3.95
N PRO A 125 -13.97 15.20 -3.43
CA PRO A 125 -14.93 16.28 -3.69
C PRO A 125 -15.09 16.59 -5.18
N SER A 126 -13.96 16.69 -5.89
CA SER A 126 -13.91 17.04 -7.32
C SER A 126 -14.48 15.94 -8.20
N ILE A 127 -14.17 14.67 -7.88
CA ILE A 127 -14.70 13.51 -8.59
C ILE A 127 -16.19 13.37 -8.37
N LEU A 128 -16.67 13.48 -7.12
CA LEU A 128 -18.11 13.37 -6.82
C LEU A 128 -18.91 14.49 -7.48
N SER A 129 -18.34 15.68 -7.60
CA SER A 129 -18.92 16.79 -8.37
C SER A 129 -19.02 16.47 -9.86
N LEU A 130 -17.92 16.01 -10.48
CA LEU A 130 -17.90 15.55 -11.89
C LEU A 130 -18.94 14.45 -12.12
N LEU A 131 -18.97 13.42 -11.28
CA LEU A 131 -19.92 12.32 -11.41
C LEU A 131 -21.36 12.78 -11.25
N SER A 132 -21.63 13.76 -10.38
CA SER A 132 -22.98 14.34 -10.27
C SER A 132 -23.39 15.06 -11.55
N LYS A 133 -22.48 15.79 -12.19
CA LYS A 133 -22.72 16.44 -13.49
C LYS A 133 -23.01 15.40 -14.57
N LEU A 134 -22.13 14.41 -14.73
CA LEU A 134 -22.28 13.34 -15.72
C LEU A 134 -23.57 12.54 -15.55
N ARG A 135 -23.99 12.26 -14.30
CA ARG A 135 -25.29 11.61 -14.03
C ARG A 135 -26.49 12.48 -14.42
N ALA A 136 -26.39 13.80 -14.32
CA ALA A 136 -27.46 14.71 -14.70
C ALA A 136 -27.58 14.88 -16.22
N GLU A 137 -26.47 14.70 -16.95
CA GLU A 137 -26.40 14.77 -18.41
C GLU A 137 -26.73 13.42 -19.08
N ALA A 138 -26.63 12.31 -18.35
CA ALA A 138 -26.92 10.98 -18.88
C ALA A 138 -28.40 10.81 -19.31
N THR A 139 -28.61 10.12 -20.43
CA THR A 139 -29.95 9.77 -20.95
C THR A 139 -30.68 8.74 -20.10
N VAL A 140 -29.96 8.07 -19.19
CA VAL A 140 -30.48 7.06 -18.26
C VAL A 140 -30.22 7.48 -16.82
N THR A 141 -31.10 7.07 -15.90
CA THR A 141 -30.90 7.32 -14.47
C THR A 141 -29.82 6.38 -13.91
N LEU A 142 -28.71 6.97 -13.47
CA LEU A 142 -27.61 6.26 -12.82
C LEU A 142 -27.59 6.56 -11.31
N PRO A 143 -27.29 5.58 -10.45
CA PRO A 143 -27.17 5.83 -9.02
C PRO A 143 -25.86 6.58 -8.69
N ALA A 144 -25.85 7.27 -7.54
CA ALA A 144 -24.63 7.84 -7.00
C ALA A 144 -23.67 6.73 -6.51
N PRO A 145 -22.35 6.96 -6.47
CA PRO A 145 -21.40 5.95 -6.04
C PRO A 145 -21.48 5.67 -4.54
N ARG A 146 -21.09 4.46 -4.14
CA ARG A 146 -20.74 4.10 -2.75
C ARG A 146 -19.24 4.35 -2.53
N ILE A 147 -18.87 4.84 -1.35
CA ILE A 147 -17.46 5.10 -0.99
C ILE A 147 -17.03 4.08 0.05
N HIS A 148 -16.06 3.24 -0.30
CA HIS A 148 -15.57 2.13 0.52
C HIS A 148 -14.20 2.44 1.08
N LYS A 149 -14.01 2.20 2.38
CA LYS A 149 -12.72 2.38 3.05
C LYS A 149 -12.62 1.44 4.25
N LEU A 150 -11.42 0.94 4.54
CA LEU A 150 -11.16 0.27 5.82
C LEU A 150 -11.18 1.34 6.94
N PRO A 151 -11.94 1.16 8.03
CA PRO A 151 -12.05 2.17 9.07
C PRO A 151 -10.70 2.54 9.71
N ASP A 152 -10.48 3.84 9.90
CA ASP A 152 -9.37 4.43 10.65
C ASP A 152 -9.89 5.45 11.66
N PRO A 153 -9.96 5.12 12.96
CA PRO A 153 -10.46 6.05 13.97
C PRO A 153 -9.70 7.37 14.06
N GLU A 154 -8.45 7.41 13.62
CA GLU A 154 -7.60 8.60 13.70
C GLU A 154 -7.89 9.59 12.56
N SER A 155 -7.97 9.12 11.31
CA SER A 155 -8.12 10.00 10.14
C SER A 155 -9.56 10.12 9.61
N ASP A 156 -10.42 9.13 9.82
CA ASP A 156 -11.77 9.12 9.28
C ASP A 156 -12.65 10.31 9.75
N PRO A 157 -12.54 10.85 10.99
CA PRO A 157 -13.39 11.98 11.40
C PRO A 157 -13.28 13.20 10.49
N GLU A 158 -12.09 13.49 9.95
CA GLU A 158 -11.89 14.61 9.01
C GLU A 158 -12.51 14.30 7.63
N LEU A 159 -12.29 13.08 7.14
CA LEU A 159 -12.87 12.61 5.88
C LEU A 159 -14.41 12.61 5.92
N VAL A 160 -14.99 12.08 7.00
CA VAL A 160 -16.44 12.04 7.24
C VAL A 160 -17.02 13.45 7.31
N LYS A 161 -16.34 14.38 8.01
CA LYS A 161 -16.75 15.78 8.07
C LYS A 161 -16.78 16.43 6.68
N MET A 162 -15.78 16.16 5.84
CA MET A 162 -15.75 16.63 4.45
C MET A 162 -16.94 16.06 3.67
N LEU A 163 -17.17 14.74 3.73
CA LEU A 163 -18.26 14.07 3.00
C LEU A 163 -19.64 14.58 3.42
N HIS A 164 -19.87 14.86 4.70
CA HIS A 164 -21.10 15.49 5.19
C HIS A 164 -21.32 16.92 4.66
N GLY A 165 -20.26 17.61 4.24
CA GLY A 165 -20.32 18.94 3.64
C GLY A 165 -20.71 18.93 2.16
N LEU A 166 -20.72 17.77 1.50
CA LEU A 166 -21.04 17.66 0.07
C LEU A 166 -22.56 17.75 -0.19
N PRO A 167 -22.98 18.15 -1.40
CA PRO A 167 -24.39 18.16 -1.78
C PRO A 167 -25.07 16.80 -1.58
N LYS A 168 -26.34 16.80 -1.16
CA LYS A 168 -27.13 15.57 -1.02
C LYS A 168 -27.21 14.83 -2.36
N GLY A 169 -27.07 13.50 -2.33
CA GLY A 169 -27.07 12.67 -3.53
C GLY A 169 -25.72 12.63 -4.27
N SER A 170 -24.66 13.22 -3.71
CA SER A 170 -23.30 13.08 -4.26
C SER A 170 -22.81 11.64 -4.21
N PHE A 171 -23.19 10.90 -3.15
CA PHE A 171 -22.87 9.49 -2.89
C PHE A 171 -24.01 8.80 -2.14
N ILE A 172 -23.97 7.47 -2.05
CA ILE A 172 -24.91 6.66 -1.26
C ILE A 172 -24.27 6.35 0.11
N PRO A 173 -24.85 6.81 1.24
CA PRO A 173 -24.35 6.46 2.57
C PRO A 173 -24.67 5.01 2.94
N CYS A 174 -23.88 4.43 3.84
CA CYS A 174 -24.10 3.11 4.44
C CYS A 174 -25.13 3.23 5.58
N SER A 175 -26.22 2.46 5.48
CA SER A 175 -27.36 2.49 6.43
C SER A 175 -27.63 1.15 7.12
N ASP A 176 -26.69 0.20 7.08
CA ASP A 176 -26.92 -1.19 7.53
C ASP A 176 -26.94 -1.39 9.06
N SER A 177 -26.70 -0.33 9.83
CA SER A 177 -26.74 -0.33 11.30
C SER A 177 -27.64 0.81 11.74
N GLY A 178 -28.64 0.55 12.59
CA GLY A 178 -29.68 1.50 13.05
C GLY A 178 -29.22 2.78 13.77
N ASP A 179 -27.94 3.14 13.65
CA ASP A 179 -27.32 4.42 13.95
C ASP A 179 -27.46 5.41 12.77
N ALA A 180 -26.94 6.63 12.94
CA ALA A 180 -26.87 7.61 11.85
C ALA A 180 -26.08 7.02 10.66
N ALA A 181 -26.63 7.16 9.45
CA ALA A 181 -26.02 6.62 8.24
C ALA A 181 -24.59 7.16 8.05
N SER A 182 -23.62 6.26 7.94
CA SER A 182 -22.22 6.60 7.71
C SER A 182 -22.02 6.97 6.23
N PRO A 183 -21.23 8.01 5.90
CA PRO A 183 -20.92 8.28 4.50
C PRO A 183 -19.96 7.24 3.89
N LEU A 184 -19.26 6.47 4.72
CA LEU A 184 -18.34 5.41 4.31
C LEU A 184 -18.98 4.03 4.48
N TRP A 185 -18.78 3.19 3.47
CA TRP A 185 -19.05 1.75 3.49
C TRP A 185 -17.82 1.05 4.06
N PRO A 186 -17.90 0.48 5.28
CA PRO A 186 -16.73 -0.07 5.95
C PRO A 186 -16.26 -1.34 5.26
N LEU A 187 -14.97 -1.39 4.96
CA LEU A 187 -14.28 -2.59 4.49
C LEU A 187 -13.66 -3.36 5.66
N GLN A 188 -13.44 -4.65 5.44
CA GLN A 188 -12.67 -5.52 6.30
C GLN A 188 -11.86 -6.51 5.45
N GLU A 189 -10.92 -7.22 6.07
CA GLU A 189 -10.22 -8.34 5.43
C GLU A 189 -11.24 -9.29 4.76
N GLY A 190 -10.99 -9.62 3.49
CA GLY A 190 -11.83 -10.52 2.71
C GLY A 190 -13.12 -9.92 2.15
N SER A 191 -13.46 -8.65 2.45
CA SER A 191 -14.56 -7.95 1.78
C SER A 191 -14.42 -8.05 0.25
N VAL A 192 -15.52 -8.23 -0.47
CA VAL A 192 -15.53 -8.29 -1.93
C VAL A 192 -16.42 -7.19 -2.48
N ILE A 193 -15.83 -6.27 -3.24
CA ILE A 193 -16.56 -5.30 -4.06
C ILE A 193 -16.65 -5.88 -5.46
N GLN A 194 -17.86 -5.99 -6.00
CA GLN A 194 -18.10 -6.58 -7.31
C GLN A 194 -18.99 -5.69 -8.17
N VAL A 195 -18.63 -5.62 -9.45
CA VAL A 195 -19.46 -5.05 -10.51
C VAL A 195 -19.75 -6.14 -11.54
N ALA A 196 -21.00 -6.22 -11.98
CA ALA A 196 -21.46 -7.24 -12.93
C ALA A 196 -22.07 -6.56 -14.16
N GLY A 197 -21.68 -7.04 -15.33
CA GLY A 197 -22.30 -6.73 -16.60
C GLY A 197 -23.25 -7.85 -17.04
N ALA A 198 -23.64 -7.84 -18.31
CA ALA A 198 -24.61 -8.81 -18.84
C ALA A 198 -24.15 -10.28 -18.76
N SER A 199 -22.85 -10.54 -18.95
CA SER A 199 -22.30 -11.91 -19.06
C SER A 199 -21.02 -12.14 -18.26
N ASP A 200 -20.49 -11.12 -17.58
CA ASP A 200 -19.20 -11.16 -16.90
C ASP A 200 -19.23 -10.26 -15.65
N ARG A 201 -18.26 -10.40 -14.76
CA ARG A 201 -18.09 -9.60 -13.55
C ARG A 201 -16.62 -9.26 -13.33
N SER A 202 -16.37 -8.17 -12.62
CA SER A 202 -15.06 -7.87 -12.05
C SER A 202 -15.20 -7.76 -10.55
N SER A 203 -14.30 -8.43 -9.80
CA SER A 203 -14.36 -8.49 -8.36
C SER A 203 -13.01 -8.12 -7.72
N LEU A 204 -13.07 -7.19 -6.76
CA LEU A 204 -11.95 -6.77 -5.94
C LEU A 204 -12.13 -7.34 -4.54
N ARG A 205 -11.25 -8.28 -4.16
CA ARG A 205 -11.19 -8.81 -2.80
C ARG A 205 -10.16 -8.05 -1.98
N VAL A 206 -10.58 -7.58 -0.81
CA VAL A 206 -9.75 -6.81 0.12
C VAL A 206 -8.77 -7.71 0.86
N LEU A 207 -7.50 -7.31 0.87
CA LEU A 207 -6.49 -7.78 1.81
C LEU A 207 -6.15 -6.60 2.73
N HIS A 208 -6.36 -6.74 4.04
CA HIS A 208 -5.90 -5.74 4.99
C HIS A 208 -4.38 -5.86 5.13
N THR A 209 -3.67 -4.80 4.78
CA THR A 209 -2.22 -4.79 4.64
C THR A 209 -1.61 -3.63 5.43
N PRO A 210 -1.77 -3.63 6.77
CA PRO A 210 -1.23 -2.56 7.59
C PRO A 210 0.30 -2.53 7.51
N GLY A 211 0.86 -1.36 7.81
CA GLY A 211 2.30 -1.14 7.90
C GLY A 211 2.69 0.16 7.24
N HIS A 212 2.25 0.40 6.00
CA HIS A 212 2.35 1.72 5.38
C HIS A 212 1.55 2.74 6.19
N THR A 213 0.25 2.47 6.34
CA THR A 213 -0.64 3.05 7.35
C THR A 213 -1.44 1.93 8.02
N ALA A 214 -2.08 2.22 9.15
CA ALA A 214 -2.90 1.24 9.86
C ALA A 214 -4.11 0.75 9.04
N ASP A 215 -4.66 1.60 8.18
CA ASP A 215 -5.85 1.36 7.38
C ASP A 215 -5.58 0.84 5.97
N HIS A 216 -4.31 0.61 5.63
CA HIS A 216 -3.91 0.29 4.26
C HIS A 216 -4.47 -1.06 3.79
N ILE A 217 -5.05 -1.08 2.59
CA ILE A 217 -5.51 -2.29 1.90
C ILE A 217 -4.83 -2.49 0.55
N CYS A 218 -4.59 -3.75 0.20
CA CYS A 218 -4.35 -4.18 -1.17
C CYS A 218 -5.63 -4.84 -1.71
N LEU A 219 -5.82 -4.81 -3.03
CA LEU A 219 -7.03 -5.36 -3.68
C LEU A 219 -6.63 -6.43 -4.69
N VAL A 220 -7.16 -7.63 -4.51
CA VAL A 220 -7.01 -8.72 -5.47
C VAL A 220 -8.10 -8.61 -6.52
N LEU A 221 -7.71 -8.36 -7.78
CA LEU A 221 -8.59 -8.53 -8.93
C LEU A 221 -8.58 -10.01 -9.33
N ASN A 222 -9.63 -10.74 -8.92
CA ASN A 222 -9.66 -12.20 -9.03
C ASN A 222 -9.59 -12.68 -10.49
N GLU A 223 -10.30 -12.00 -11.39
CA GLU A 223 -10.41 -12.41 -12.79
C GLU A 223 -9.09 -12.27 -13.56
N GLU A 224 -8.22 -11.35 -13.17
CA GLU A 224 -6.87 -11.19 -13.75
C GLU A 224 -5.75 -11.76 -12.89
N LYS A 225 -6.08 -12.27 -11.70
CA LYS A 225 -5.13 -12.71 -10.68
C LYS A 225 -4.03 -11.67 -10.43
N THR A 226 -4.45 -10.40 -10.35
CA THR A 226 -3.56 -9.24 -10.24
C THR A 226 -3.80 -8.55 -8.92
N LEU A 227 -2.77 -7.94 -8.34
CA LEU A 227 -2.85 -7.23 -7.08
C LEU A 227 -2.70 -5.73 -7.32
N LEU A 228 -3.70 -4.95 -6.92
CA LEU A 228 -3.54 -3.50 -6.75
C LEU A 228 -2.92 -3.28 -5.38
N THR A 229 -1.73 -2.67 -5.36
CA THR A 229 -0.89 -2.66 -4.15
C THR A 229 -0.98 -1.38 -3.35
N GLY A 230 -1.69 -0.35 -3.83
CA GLY A 230 -1.65 0.97 -3.20
C GLY A 230 -0.19 1.42 -3.02
N ASP A 231 0.13 1.86 -1.81
CA ASP A 231 1.48 2.25 -1.39
C ASP A 231 2.27 1.13 -0.73
N HIS A 232 1.71 -0.08 -0.66
CA HIS A 232 2.38 -1.23 -0.07
C HIS A 232 3.61 -1.66 -0.89
N VAL A 233 3.50 -1.66 -2.21
CA VAL A 233 4.59 -1.90 -3.17
C VAL A 233 4.44 -0.91 -4.31
N LEU A 234 5.54 -0.27 -4.69
CA LEU A 234 5.57 0.76 -5.75
C LEU A 234 6.13 0.17 -7.05
N GLY A 235 5.81 0.81 -8.17
CA GLY A 235 6.34 0.44 -9.48
C GLY A 235 7.82 0.78 -9.68
N GLN A 236 8.34 1.68 -8.84
CA GLN A 236 9.73 2.09 -8.84
C GLN A 236 10.16 2.50 -7.42
N GLY A 237 11.40 2.18 -7.05
CA GLY A 237 11.96 2.53 -5.75
C GLY A 237 11.41 1.68 -4.61
N THR A 238 11.29 2.27 -3.42
CA THR A 238 10.76 1.61 -2.22
C THR A 238 9.74 2.50 -1.53
N THR A 239 8.81 1.91 -0.77
CA THR A 239 7.82 2.65 0.01
C THR A 239 8.33 3.04 1.41
N VAL A 240 7.60 3.95 2.05
CA VAL A 240 7.71 4.31 3.48
C VAL A 240 6.67 3.55 4.31
N PHE A 241 6.86 3.45 5.62
CA PHE A 241 5.93 2.74 6.50
C PHE A 241 5.98 3.27 7.93
N GLU A 242 4.82 3.26 8.60
CA GLU A 242 4.63 3.57 10.02
C GLU A 242 5.05 2.38 10.92
N ASP A 243 4.75 1.14 10.48
CA ASP A 243 5.05 -0.10 11.22
C ASP A 243 5.68 -1.16 10.30
N LEU A 244 6.97 -1.42 10.49
CA LEU A 244 7.73 -2.38 9.69
C LEU A 244 7.32 -3.85 9.97
N THR A 245 6.94 -4.19 11.20
CA THR A 245 6.52 -5.56 11.54
C THR A 245 5.23 -5.91 10.82
N ALA A 246 4.23 -5.02 10.93
CA ALA A 246 2.97 -5.14 10.21
C ALA A 246 3.22 -5.16 8.69
N TYR A 247 4.07 -4.26 8.19
CA TYR A 247 4.42 -4.18 6.77
C TYR A 247 5.01 -5.50 6.22
N MET A 248 5.97 -6.10 6.93
CA MET A 248 6.55 -7.39 6.53
C MET A 248 5.56 -8.54 6.60
N SER A 249 4.66 -8.56 7.60
CA SER A 249 3.56 -9.54 7.65
C SER A 249 2.63 -9.38 6.45
N SER A 250 2.30 -8.14 6.09
CA SER A 250 1.49 -7.78 4.92
C SER A 250 2.16 -8.18 3.58
N LEU A 251 3.48 -8.02 3.43
CA LEU A 251 4.23 -8.54 2.27
C LEU A 251 4.10 -10.07 2.13
N ARG A 252 4.22 -10.81 3.23
CA ARG A 252 4.03 -12.27 3.24
C ARG A 252 2.59 -12.66 2.93
N LYS A 253 1.61 -11.90 3.45
CA LYS A 253 0.18 -12.09 3.14
C LYS A 253 -0.09 -11.93 1.64
N CYS A 254 0.42 -10.86 1.03
CA CYS A 254 0.28 -10.62 -0.42
C CYS A 254 0.96 -11.72 -1.24
N SER A 255 2.16 -12.16 -0.83
CA SER A 255 2.90 -13.24 -1.50
C SER A 255 2.09 -14.55 -1.50
N ARG A 256 1.56 -14.95 -0.33
CA ARG A 256 0.69 -16.13 -0.21
C ARG A 256 -0.58 -16.00 -1.07
N ALA A 257 -1.22 -14.84 -1.07
CA ALA A 257 -2.42 -14.61 -1.88
C ALA A 257 -2.14 -14.80 -3.38
N LEU A 258 -1.00 -14.33 -3.90
CA LEU A 258 -0.62 -14.53 -5.30
C LEU A 258 -0.18 -15.98 -5.60
N GLU A 259 0.42 -16.67 -4.64
CA GLU A 259 0.71 -18.11 -4.75
C GLU A 259 -0.58 -18.92 -4.88
N GLU A 260 -1.58 -18.65 -4.04
CA GLU A 260 -2.89 -19.32 -4.04
C GLU A 260 -3.68 -19.09 -5.33
N LEU A 261 -3.63 -17.88 -5.90
CA LEU A 261 -4.29 -17.56 -7.19
C LEU A 261 -3.61 -18.27 -8.38
N GLY A 262 -2.33 -18.61 -8.25
CA GLY A 262 -1.48 -19.02 -9.35
C GLY A 262 -1.18 -17.87 -10.32
N PRO A 263 -0.47 -18.14 -11.43
CA PRO A 263 -0.07 -17.09 -12.38
C PRO A 263 -1.26 -16.42 -13.07
N SER A 264 -1.06 -15.15 -13.44
CA SER A 264 -1.99 -14.40 -14.29
C SER A 264 -2.14 -15.05 -15.66
N LEU A 265 -3.29 -14.82 -16.30
CA LEU A 265 -3.52 -15.24 -17.67
C LEU A 265 -2.60 -14.46 -18.62
N PRO A 266 -2.05 -15.08 -19.69
CA PRO A 266 -1.28 -14.35 -20.68
C PRO A 266 -2.17 -13.28 -21.35
N THR A 267 -1.66 -12.07 -21.47
CA THR A 267 -2.33 -11.00 -22.23
C THR A 267 -2.22 -11.19 -23.75
N HIS A 268 -1.35 -12.10 -24.21
CA HIS A 268 -1.16 -12.46 -25.61
C HIS A 268 -1.02 -13.98 -25.80
N GLU A 269 -1.88 -14.57 -26.63
CA GLU A 269 -1.69 -15.95 -27.13
C GLU A 269 -0.42 -15.99 -28.00
N GLY A 270 0.64 -16.66 -27.52
CA GLY A 270 1.83 -16.95 -28.33
C GLY A 270 3.16 -16.89 -27.61
N THR A 271 3.28 -16.18 -26.49
CA THR A 271 4.47 -16.22 -25.63
C THR A 271 4.28 -17.24 -24.52
N SER A 272 4.09 -18.49 -24.93
CA SER A 272 4.30 -19.63 -24.04
C SER A 272 5.80 -19.70 -23.72
N THR A 273 6.11 -19.81 -22.43
CA THR A 273 7.44 -20.00 -21.81
C THR A 273 8.26 -18.76 -21.41
N ALA A 274 7.79 -18.00 -20.42
CA ALA A 274 8.68 -17.31 -19.46
C ALA A 274 7.93 -16.94 -18.18
N ALA A 275 8.14 -17.75 -17.12
CA ALA A 275 7.71 -17.59 -15.73
C ALA A 275 6.23 -17.25 -15.46
N ALA A 276 5.53 -18.21 -14.86
CA ALA A 276 4.30 -17.98 -14.12
C ALA A 276 4.48 -16.80 -13.15
N GLU A 277 4.00 -15.60 -13.47
CA GLU A 277 4.06 -14.42 -12.60
C GLU A 277 2.71 -13.72 -12.58
N ASN A 278 2.51 -12.88 -11.57
CA ASN A 278 1.33 -12.06 -11.38
C ASN A 278 1.74 -10.60 -11.59
N ARG A 279 0.87 -9.79 -12.17
CA ARG A 279 1.11 -8.34 -12.25
C ARG A 279 0.79 -7.66 -10.92
N LEU A 280 1.46 -6.54 -10.64
CA LEU A 280 1.06 -5.57 -9.62
C LEU A 280 0.70 -4.24 -10.27
N TYR A 281 -0.36 -3.64 -9.75
CA TYR A 281 -0.84 -2.31 -10.10
C TYR A 281 -0.63 -1.37 -8.90
N PRO A 282 0.54 -0.69 -8.82
CA PRO A 282 0.89 0.17 -7.70
C PRO A 282 0.20 1.52 -7.79
N ALA A 283 0.02 2.22 -6.66
CA ALA A 283 -0.46 3.59 -6.70
C ALA A 283 0.59 4.57 -7.25
N HIS A 284 1.88 4.23 -7.26
CA HIS A 284 2.89 5.08 -7.88
C HIS A 284 3.88 4.28 -8.73
N GLY A 285 4.23 4.84 -9.89
CA GLY A 285 5.18 4.26 -10.83
C GLY A 285 4.54 3.28 -11.83
N PRO A 286 5.35 2.59 -12.64
CA PRO A 286 4.85 1.70 -13.69
C PRO A 286 4.24 0.40 -13.14
N VAL A 287 3.52 -0.33 -14.01
CA VAL A 287 3.09 -1.71 -13.73
C VAL A 287 4.29 -2.59 -13.43
N VAL A 288 4.13 -3.51 -12.46
CA VAL A 288 5.15 -4.52 -12.14
C VAL A 288 4.73 -5.84 -12.77
N GLU A 289 5.47 -6.29 -13.79
CA GLU A 289 5.16 -7.54 -14.50
C GLU A 289 5.52 -8.81 -13.71
N GLU A 290 6.62 -8.77 -12.94
CA GLU A 290 7.09 -9.88 -12.11
C GLU A 290 6.72 -9.63 -10.62
N GLY A 291 5.42 -9.65 -10.32
CA GLY A 291 4.89 -9.20 -9.04
C GLY A 291 5.29 -10.05 -7.84
N ARG A 292 5.36 -11.38 -7.96
CA ARG A 292 5.77 -12.24 -6.84
C ARG A 292 7.25 -12.06 -6.54
N LYS A 293 8.06 -11.91 -7.59
CA LYS A 293 9.47 -11.55 -7.48
C LYS A 293 9.64 -10.19 -6.79
N MET A 294 8.86 -9.18 -7.15
CA MET A 294 8.95 -7.86 -6.53
C MET A 294 8.60 -7.89 -5.03
N LEU A 295 7.51 -8.57 -4.65
CA LEU A 295 7.13 -8.76 -3.24
C LEU A 295 8.27 -9.44 -2.44
N LYS A 296 8.89 -10.47 -3.04
CA LYS A 296 10.03 -11.16 -2.44
C LYS A 296 11.23 -10.22 -2.28
N GLN A 297 11.57 -9.45 -3.31
CA GLN A 297 12.68 -8.49 -3.27
C GLN A 297 12.48 -7.44 -2.17
N TYR A 298 11.26 -6.91 -2.03
CA TYR A 298 10.91 -5.99 -0.96
C TYR A 298 11.11 -6.63 0.43
N LEU A 299 10.63 -7.87 0.62
CA LEU A 299 10.79 -8.58 1.89
C LEU A 299 12.26 -8.89 2.20
N ASP A 300 12.98 -9.47 1.24
CA ASP A 300 14.40 -9.83 1.36
C ASP A 300 15.23 -8.60 1.74
N HIS A 301 14.99 -7.46 1.08
CA HIS A 301 15.72 -6.23 1.35
C HIS A 301 15.55 -5.75 2.80
N ARG A 302 14.36 -5.93 3.41
CA ARG A 302 14.14 -5.59 4.84
C ARG A 302 14.82 -6.59 5.77
N LEU A 303 14.74 -7.89 5.46
CA LEU A 303 15.38 -8.94 6.26
C LEU A 303 16.91 -8.84 6.21
N GLU A 304 17.49 -8.49 5.06
CA GLU A 304 18.92 -8.21 4.91
C GLU A 304 19.34 -7.03 5.80
N ARG A 305 18.52 -5.97 5.85
CA ARG A 305 18.82 -4.82 6.71
C ARG A 305 18.76 -5.20 8.20
N GLU A 306 17.78 -6.00 8.63
CA GLU A 306 17.76 -6.54 9.99
C GLU A 306 19.01 -7.36 10.32
N ALA A 307 19.45 -8.22 9.39
CA ALA A 307 20.66 -9.01 9.56
C ALA A 307 21.91 -8.14 9.69
N GLN A 308 22.03 -7.09 8.88
CA GLN A 308 23.14 -6.12 8.97
C GLN A 308 23.15 -5.37 10.30
N VAL A 309 21.97 -4.95 10.80
CA VAL A 309 21.85 -4.27 12.10
C VAL A 309 22.30 -5.20 13.23
N VAL A 310 21.86 -6.45 13.22
CA VAL A 310 22.25 -7.40 14.26
C VAL A 310 23.72 -7.75 14.18
N GLU A 311 24.28 -7.93 12.98
CA GLU A 311 25.71 -8.18 12.81
C GLU A 311 26.54 -7.00 13.33
N LEU A 312 26.12 -5.77 13.05
CA LEU A 312 26.78 -4.56 13.57
C LEU A 312 26.79 -4.54 15.11
N LEU A 313 25.65 -4.87 15.74
CA LEU A 313 25.47 -4.84 17.20
C LEU A 313 26.28 -5.94 17.93
N LYS A 314 26.86 -6.91 17.24
CA LYS A 314 27.82 -7.86 17.84
C LYS A 314 29.17 -7.22 18.13
N ALA A 315 29.50 -6.11 17.45
CA ALA A 315 30.74 -5.38 17.64
C ALA A 315 30.57 -4.21 18.62
N SER A 316 31.69 -3.59 19.02
CA SER A 316 31.71 -2.35 19.78
C SER A 316 31.87 -1.15 18.82
N PRO A 317 31.20 0.01 19.05
CA PRO A 317 31.36 1.20 18.22
C PRO A 317 32.80 1.68 18.09
N ASP A 318 33.58 1.56 19.19
CA ASP A 318 34.94 2.11 19.30
C ASP A 318 36.03 1.06 19.04
N GLY A 319 35.67 -0.19 18.71
CA GLY A 319 36.63 -1.28 18.50
C GLY A 319 37.36 -1.78 19.77
N ASN A 320 37.05 -1.20 20.93
CA ASN A 320 37.58 -1.62 22.24
C ASN A 320 36.89 -2.90 22.75
N ALA A 321 37.47 -3.51 23.80
CA ALA A 321 36.92 -4.69 24.45
C ALA A 321 35.42 -4.54 24.77
N ILE A 322 34.65 -5.60 24.55
CA ILE A 322 33.19 -5.62 24.72
C ILE A 322 32.87 -5.37 26.20
N THR A 323 32.32 -4.20 26.51
CA THR A 323 31.71 -3.94 27.82
C THR A 323 30.33 -4.60 27.82
N THR A 324 30.24 -5.83 28.32
CA THR A 324 28.96 -6.51 28.54
C THR A 324 28.29 -5.94 29.79
N SER A 325 27.04 -5.50 29.66
CA SER A 325 26.17 -5.19 30.80
C SER A 325 25.09 -6.28 30.92
N SER A 326 24.39 -6.35 32.05
CA SER A 326 23.26 -7.26 32.22
C SER A 326 22.00 -6.54 32.68
N VAL A 327 20.85 -7.12 32.38
CA VAL A 327 19.54 -6.64 32.82
C VAL A 327 18.68 -7.81 33.26
N THR A 328 17.91 -7.64 34.32
CA THR A 328 16.95 -8.64 34.78
C THR A 328 15.53 -8.23 34.39
N VAL A 329 14.86 -9.08 33.62
CA VAL A 329 13.46 -8.87 33.19
C VAL A 329 12.67 -10.13 33.51
N GLY A 330 11.55 -9.98 34.24
CA GLY A 330 10.73 -11.12 34.66
C GLY A 330 11.50 -12.17 35.49
N GLY A 331 12.51 -11.74 36.26
CA GLY A 331 13.37 -12.63 37.07
C GLY A 331 14.46 -13.38 36.28
N THR A 332 14.55 -13.16 34.96
CA THR A 332 15.59 -13.75 34.10
C THR A 332 16.65 -12.71 33.80
N GLU A 333 17.92 -13.06 33.99
CA GLU A 333 19.05 -12.19 33.65
C GLU A 333 19.43 -12.36 32.16
N TYR A 334 19.62 -11.24 31.47
CA TYR A 334 20.03 -11.17 30.07
C TYR A 334 21.34 -10.40 29.97
N GLN A 335 22.28 -10.93 29.21
CA GLN A 335 23.52 -10.24 28.88
C GLN A 335 23.30 -9.35 27.65
N LEU A 336 23.87 -8.16 27.67
CA LEU A 336 23.76 -7.15 26.63
C LEU A 336 25.12 -6.87 26.00
N GLY A 337 25.12 -6.71 24.68
CA GLY A 337 26.28 -6.22 23.93
C GLY A 337 26.59 -4.74 24.20
N ALA A 338 27.59 -4.23 23.49
CA ALA A 338 27.94 -2.81 23.57
C ALA A 338 26.79 -1.91 23.08
N PRO A 339 26.56 -0.75 23.72
CA PRO A 339 25.54 0.19 23.27
C PRO A 339 25.95 0.90 21.98
N TRP A 340 25.01 1.01 21.04
CA TRP A 340 25.16 1.76 19.80
C TRP A 340 24.08 2.81 19.68
N LYS A 341 24.47 4.04 19.33
CA LYS A 341 23.52 5.08 18.92
C LYS A 341 23.08 4.88 17.47
N ILE A 342 21.83 5.22 17.16
CA ILE A 342 21.35 5.18 15.76
C ILE A 342 22.22 6.05 14.86
N ARG A 343 22.66 7.24 15.31
CA ARG A 343 23.61 8.07 14.54
C ARG A 343 24.89 7.33 14.17
N GLN A 344 25.47 6.54 15.09
CA GLN A 344 26.67 5.76 14.81
C GLN A 344 26.38 4.63 13.81
N MET A 345 25.22 3.98 13.95
CA MET A 345 24.79 2.94 13.00
C MET A 345 24.60 3.51 11.58
N VAL A 346 24.01 4.71 11.44
CA VAL A 346 23.87 5.39 10.15
C VAL A 346 25.23 5.63 9.52
N LEU A 347 26.16 6.24 10.27
CA LEU A 347 27.52 6.52 9.79
C LEU A 347 28.25 5.24 9.34
N LYS A 348 28.00 4.10 9.98
CA LYS A 348 28.64 2.84 9.61
C LYS A 348 27.97 2.16 8.41
N LEU A 349 26.66 1.93 8.49
CA LEU A 349 25.90 1.15 7.51
C LEU A 349 25.58 1.91 6.23
N TYR A 350 25.57 3.24 6.28
CA TYR A 350 25.24 4.13 5.17
C TYR A 350 26.40 5.07 4.81
N SER A 351 27.63 4.72 5.18
CA SER A 351 28.86 5.49 4.87
C SER A 351 29.03 5.83 3.39
N ASN A 352 28.50 5.00 2.48
CA ASN A 352 28.57 5.21 1.04
C ASN A 352 27.39 6.03 0.46
N TYR A 353 26.48 6.52 1.31
CA TYR A 353 25.32 7.32 0.90
C TYR A 353 25.57 8.81 1.17
N PRO A 354 24.97 9.72 0.38
CA PRO A 354 24.98 11.15 0.66
C PRO A 354 24.40 11.49 2.05
N GLU A 355 25.03 12.41 2.78
CA GLU A 355 24.64 12.77 4.16
C GLU A 355 23.22 13.33 4.25
N ASN A 356 22.70 13.95 3.19
CA ASN A 356 21.32 14.44 3.16
C ASN A 356 20.27 13.31 3.23
N LEU A 357 20.67 12.05 3.03
CA LEU A 357 19.81 10.87 3.20
C LEU A 357 19.89 10.27 4.61
N PHE A 358 20.80 10.74 5.46
CA PHE A 358 20.98 10.19 6.81
C PHE A 358 19.74 10.31 7.69
N PRO A 359 18.93 11.40 7.65
CA PRO A 359 17.68 11.44 8.41
C PRO A 359 16.72 10.32 8.00
N ALA A 360 16.57 10.05 6.70
CA ALA A 360 15.72 8.95 6.22
C ALA A 360 16.29 7.57 6.62
N ALA A 361 17.61 7.39 6.52
CA ALA A 361 18.28 6.18 6.97
C ALA A 361 18.11 5.93 8.49
N ALA A 362 18.18 6.99 9.30
CA ALA A 362 17.95 6.92 10.75
C ALA A 362 16.52 6.50 11.07
N ARG A 363 15.52 7.07 10.37
CA ARG A 363 14.11 6.66 10.50
C ARG A 363 13.93 5.18 10.17
N GLY A 364 14.49 4.72 9.05
CA GLY A 364 14.46 3.30 8.67
C GLY A 364 15.12 2.39 9.71
N LEU A 365 16.30 2.75 10.22
CA LEU A 365 16.97 2.00 11.27
C LEU A 365 16.17 1.95 12.58
N TYR A 366 15.53 3.05 12.96
CA TYR A 366 14.66 3.08 14.13
C TYR A 366 13.54 2.05 14.01
N LEU A 367 12.88 1.97 12.85
CA LEU A 367 11.82 0.99 12.61
C LEU A 367 12.35 -0.46 12.65
N HIS A 368 13.53 -0.73 12.08
CA HIS A 368 14.19 -2.04 12.22
C HIS A 368 14.49 -2.40 13.68
N LEU A 369 15.03 -1.46 14.45
CA LEU A 369 15.37 -1.69 15.86
C LEU A 369 14.10 -1.96 16.68
N ARG A 370 13.02 -1.24 16.40
CA ARG A 370 11.72 -1.50 17.02
C ARG A 370 11.20 -2.90 16.74
N THR A 371 11.20 -3.33 15.48
CA THR A 371 10.82 -4.70 15.10
C THR A 371 11.70 -5.73 15.80
N LEU A 372 13.01 -5.52 15.85
CA LEU A 372 13.95 -6.42 16.53
C LEU A 372 13.80 -6.41 18.06
N SER A 373 13.22 -5.35 18.65
CA SER A 373 13.01 -5.21 20.09
C SER A 373 11.63 -5.58 20.58
N SER A 374 10.76 -6.01 19.67
CA SER A 374 9.42 -6.47 19.99
C SER A 374 9.35 -7.97 19.68
N PRO A 375 8.71 -8.78 20.52
CA PRO A 375 8.47 -10.17 20.18
C PRO A 375 7.45 -10.25 19.04
N ASP A 376 7.62 -11.24 18.17
CA ASP A 376 6.68 -11.56 17.10
C ASP A 376 6.16 -12.99 17.33
N PRO A 377 5.02 -13.14 18.04
CA PRO A 377 4.48 -14.45 18.39
C PRO A 377 3.97 -15.21 17.16
N GLU A 378 3.50 -14.52 16.11
CA GLU A 378 3.08 -15.17 14.86
C GLU A 378 4.25 -15.89 14.18
N GLN A 379 5.46 -15.34 14.31
CA GLN A 379 6.68 -15.91 13.75
C GLN A 379 7.55 -16.64 14.78
N GLY A 380 7.11 -16.72 16.05
CA GLY A 380 7.88 -17.31 17.15
C GLY A 380 9.23 -16.62 17.41
N LYS A 381 9.35 -15.31 17.13
CA LYS A 381 10.60 -14.56 17.34
C LYS A 381 10.58 -13.83 18.68
N ALA A 382 11.61 -14.05 19.48
CA ALA A 382 11.87 -13.26 20.68
C ALA A 382 12.58 -11.93 20.34
N SER A 383 12.52 -10.96 21.24
CA SER A 383 13.27 -9.71 21.16
C SER A 383 14.78 -9.98 21.10
N ARG A 384 15.45 -9.39 20.11
CA ARG A 384 16.87 -9.57 19.82
C ARG A 384 17.71 -8.37 20.22
N VAL A 385 17.11 -7.19 20.31
CA VAL A 385 17.80 -5.95 20.71
C VAL A 385 17.01 -5.27 21.82
N ARG A 386 17.71 -4.51 22.66
CA ARG A 386 17.12 -3.74 23.76
C ARG A 386 17.41 -2.25 23.60
N CYS A 387 16.41 -1.41 23.80
CA CYS A 387 16.59 0.03 24.00
C CYS A 387 16.98 0.33 25.45
N LEU A 388 18.06 1.10 25.65
CA LEU A 388 18.59 1.43 26.98
C LEU A 388 17.97 2.70 27.61
N GLN A 389 16.93 3.29 26.99
CA GLN A 389 16.12 4.41 27.49
C GLN A 389 16.94 5.59 28.07
N THR A 390 17.93 6.05 27.31
CA THR A 390 18.80 7.17 27.68
C THR A 390 18.14 8.56 27.59
N THR A 391 16.91 8.67 27.07
CA THR A 391 16.20 9.95 26.85
C THR A 391 14.80 9.99 27.49
N SER A 392 14.25 11.20 27.64
CA SER A 392 12.86 11.43 28.09
C SER A 392 11.84 10.80 27.14
N PHE A 393 12.09 10.88 25.83
CA PHE A 393 11.24 10.27 24.80
C PHE A 393 11.09 8.76 25.00
N ALA A 394 12.19 8.04 25.23
CA ALA A 394 12.19 6.59 25.32
C ALA A 394 11.47 6.04 26.56
N ARG A 395 11.41 6.84 27.63
CA ARG A 395 10.71 6.49 28.88
C ARG A 395 9.18 6.54 28.76
N ARG A 396 8.64 7.03 27.64
CA ARG A 396 7.20 6.95 27.33
C ARG A 396 6.77 5.60 26.76
N ALA A 397 7.63 4.58 26.81
CA ALA A 397 7.24 3.22 26.44
C ALA A 397 6.04 2.75 27.28
N SER A 398 5.18 1.91 26.68
CA SER A 398 4.02 1.37 27.40
C SER A 398 4.46 0.42 28.52
N ALA A 399 3.58 0.14 29.47
CA ALA A 399 3.88 -0.81 30.54
C ALA A 399 4.21 -2.21 29.99
N GLU A 400 3.53 -2.62 28.91
CA GLU A 400 3.79 -3.87 28.18
C GLU A 400 5.18 -3.86 27.55
N ALA A 401 5.55 -2.76 26.88
CA ALA A 401 6.87 -2.62 26.29
C ALA A 401 7.97 -2.64 27.37
N ALA A 402 7.76 -1.99 28.50
CA ALA A 402 8.71 -1.99 29.62
C ALA A 402 8.86 -3.36 30.30
N ALA A 403 7.83 -4.21 30.23
CA ALA A 403 7.86 -5.59 30.72
C ALA A 403 8.61 -6.54 29.78
N ASP A 404 8.77 -6.18 28.50
CA ASP A 404 9.55 -6.94 27.52
C ASP A 404 11.06 -6.67 27.64
N VAL A 405 11.86 -7.69 27.34
CA VAL A 405 13.33 -7.59 27.37
C VAL A 405 13.89 -6.62 26.32
N GLY A 406 13.17 -6.35 25.23
CA GLY A 406 13.56 -5.37 24.23
C GLY A 406 13.23 -3.92 24.59
N ASN A 407 12.28 -3.67 25.50
CA ASN A 407 11.95 -2.33 26.01
C ASN A 407 11.66 -1.31 24.88
N CYS A 408 10.79 -1.68 23.94
CA CYS A 408 10.57 -0.93 22.71
C CYS A 408 10.01 0.49 22.99
N PRO A 409 10.67 1.56 22.52
CA PRO A 409 10.15 2.94 22.61
C PRO A 409 8.96 3.19 21.66
N PRO A 410 8.14 4.24 21.92
CA PRO A 410 6.99 4.61 21.08
C PRO A 410 7.40 5.21 19.73
N LEU A 411 6.46 5.48 18.82
CA LEU A 411 6.81 6.08 17.51
C LEU A 411 7.05 7.58 17.73
N PRO A 412 8.14 8.17 17.21
CA PRO A 412 8.32 9.61 17.22
C PRO A 412 7.19 10.30 16.43
N GLN A 413 6.55 11.28 17.06
CA GLN A 413 5.43 12.05 16.50
C GLN A 413 5.84 13.45 16.04
N THR A 414 7.04 13.91 16.39
CA THR A 414 7.54 15.24 16.03
C THR A 414 8.97 15.17 15.52
N ASP A 415 9.42 16.19 14.79
CA ASP A 415 10.81 16.27 14.33
C ASP A 415 11.81 16.31 15.51
N HIS A 416 11.42 16.92 16.63
CA HIS A 416 12.24 16.92 17.84
C HIS A 416 12.40 15.50 18.41
N GLU A 417 11.31 14.73 18.47
CA GLU A 417 11.36 13.33 18.90
C GLU A 417 12.19 12.47 17.94
N TRP A 418 12.16 12.75 16.62
CA TRP A 418 13.04 12.09 15.66
C TRP A 418 14.52 12.40 15.88
N ILE A 419 14.85 13.64 16.25
CA ILE A 419 16.22 14.02 16.62
C ILE A 419 16.65 13.30 17.89
N GLU A 420 15.79 13.23 18.93
CA GLU A 420 16.08 12.45 20.14
C GLU A 420 16.26 10.95 19.83
N ALA A 421 15.42 10.39 18.94
CA ALA A 421 15.49 8.99 18.55
C ALA A 421 16.87 8.62 17.96
N MET A 422 17.53 9.54 17.25
CA MET A 422 18.87 9.33 16.70
C MET A 422 19.96 9.12 17.77
N GLU A 423 19.75 9.64 18.97
CA GLU A 423 20.68 9.55 20.11
C GLU A 423 20.37 8.37 21.04
N LEU A 424 19.31 7.60 20.76
CA LEU A 424 18.98 6.41 21.53
C LEU A 424 20.02 5.32 21.38
N GLU A 425 20.36 4.72 22.51
CA GLU A 425 21.29 3.61 22.60
C GLU A 425 20.56 2.28 22.58
N TRP A 426 21.06 1.39 21.74
CA TRP A 426 20.55 0.05 21.54
C TRP A 426 21.65 -0.97 21.71
N ALA A 427 21.34 -2.10 22.32
CA ALA A 427 22.28 -3.20 22.54
C ALA A 427 21.69 -4.52 22.04
N LEU A 428 22.57 -5.42 21.56
CA LEU A 428 22.18 -6.80 21.26
C LEU A 428 21.85 -7.54 22.55
N ILE A 429 20.79 -8.33 22.56
CA ILE A 429 20.51 -9.30 23.63
C ILE A 429 21.27 -10.57 23.28
N ALA A 430 22.20 -10.99 24.14
CA ALA A 430 22.98 -12.19 23.91
C ALA A 430 22.07 -13.43 23.91
N PRO A 431 22.32 -14.42 23.03
CA PRO A 431 21.61 -15.69 23.10
C PRO A 431 21.83 -16.31 24.48
N GLN A 432 20.76 -16.75 25.13
CA GLN A 432 20.90 -17.59 26.31
C GLN A 432 21.63 -18.86 25.89
N GLN A 433 22.76 -19.17 26.53
CA GLN A 433 23.41 -20.46 26.33
C GLN A 433 22.39 -21.53 26.69
N ALA A 434 22.00 -22.36 25.71
CA ALA A 434 21.26 -23.57 25.99
C ALA A 434 22.11 -24.35 27.00
N THR A 435 21.59 -24.55 28.20
CA THR A 435 22.21 -25.46 29.17
C THR A 435 22.17 -26.84 28.55
N SER A 436 23.27 -27.23 27.90
CA SER A 436 23.48 -28.61 27.51
C SER A 436 23.57 -29.41 28.81
N ASN A 437 22.45 -29.95 29.27
CA ASN A 437 22.44 -31.05 30.22
C ASN A 437 23.02 -32.28 29.52
N HIS A 438 24.33 -32.27 29.26
CA HIS A 438 25.11 -33.49 29.19
C HIS A 438 25.28 -33.99 30.63
N GLN A 439 24.24 -34.62 31.15
CA GLN A 439 24.43 -35.56 32.24
C GLN A 439 25.10 -36.81 31.64
N HIS A 440 26.42 -36.85 31.77
CA HIS A 440 27.15 -38.10 31.90
C HIS A 440 26.64 -38.82 33.16
N LEU A 441 25.83 -39.86 32.98
CA LEU A 441 25.96 -41.23 33.51
C LEU A 441 24.62 -41.97 33.41
#